data_AF-A0A1M7IT73-F1
#
_entry.id   AF-A0A1M7IT73-F1
#
_cell.length_a   1.000
_cell.length_b   1.000
_cell.length_c   1.000
_cell.angle_alpha   90.00
_cell.angle_beta   90.00
_cell.angle_gamma   90.00
#
_symmetry.space_group_name_H-M   'P 1'
#
loop_
_entity.id
_entity.type
_entity.pdbx_description
1 polymer ?
#
loop_
_entity_poly.entity_id
_entity_poly.type
_entity_poly.pdbx_seq_one_letter_code
_entity_poly.pdbx_strand_id
1 'polypeptide(L)'
;MKLFKHIFAILLGALLLLPVVISFSHIFSGHGHELCINYADEHFHESSLDCELHSFNQSPVLAADFINFEPLVEKQIQKQFFDFYQFLSDYQKLPFELRGPPLTA
;
A
#
# COMPACT_ATOMS: atom_id res chain seq x y z
N MET A 1 45.68 13.26 26.18
CA MET A 1 45.33 11.92 25.66
C MET A 1 43.82 11.68 25.52
N LYS A 2 42.98 12.00 26.52
CA LYS A 2 41.51 11.79 26.40
C LYS A 2 40.85 12.61 25.28
N LEU A 3 41.22 13.89 25.16
CA LEU A 3 40.70 14.77 24.09
C LEU A 3 41.00 14.23 22.69
N PHE A 4 42.22 13.72 22.47
CA PHE A 4 42.62 13.13 21.20
C PHE A 4 41.81 11.89 20.83
N LYS A 5 41.46 11.05 21.82
CA LYS A 5 40.58 9.89 21.62
C LYS A 5 39.17 10.30 21.21
N HIS A 6 38.62 11.36 21.79
CA HIS A 6 37.30 11.88 21.40
C HIS A 6 37.32 12.46 19.98
N ILE A 7 38.35 13.24 19.64
CA ILE A 7 38.52 13.78 18.28
C ILE A 7 38.63 12.63 17.27
N PHE A 8 39.42 11.62 17.57
CA PHE A 8 39.58 10.44 16.70
C PHE A 8 38.27 9.66 16.53
N ALA A 9 37.50 9.47 17.61
CA ALA A 9 36.22 8.79 17.55
C ALA A 9 35.19 9.56 16.70
N ILE A 10 35.15 10.89 16.83
CA ILE A 10 34.27 11.75 16.02
C ILE A 10 34.69 11.72 14.55
N LEU A 11 36.00 11.81 14.27
CA LEU A 11 36.53 11.74 12.91
C LEU A 11 36.21 10.40 12.25
N LEU A 12 36.37 9.30 12.98
CA LEU A 12 36.02 7.97 12.48
C LEU A 12 34.52 7.85 12.20
N GLY A 13 33.68 8.37 13.09
CA GLY A 13 32.23 8.41 12.89
C GLY A 13 31.84 9.22 11.66
N ALA A 14 32.44 10.39 11.46
CA ALA A 14 32.21 11.23 10.28
C ALA A 14 32.64 10.53 8.98
N LEU A 15 33.77 9.82 8.99
CA LEU A 15 34.26 9.06 7.84
C LEU A 15 33.31 7.91 7.47
N LEU A 16 32.72 7.23 8.46
CA LEU A 16 31.74 6.17 8.23
C LEU A 16 30.41 6.69 7.66
N LEU A 17 30.03 7.93 7.97
CA LEU A 17 28.80 8.56 7.46
C LEU A 17 28.98 9.20 6.07
N LEU A 18 30.22 9.41 5.64
CA LEU A 18 30.55 10.09 4.39
C LEU A 18 29.87 9.46 3.14
N PRO A 19 29.84 8.13 2.96
CA PRO A 19 29.15 7.52 1.82
C PRO A 19 27.64 7.84 1.80
N VAL A 20 26.98 7.85 2.97
CA VAL A 20 25.55 8.13 3.09
C VAL A 20 25.24 9.57 2.68
N VAL A 21 26.06 10.53 3.11
CA VAL A 21 25.89 11.95 2.77
C VAL A 21 26.07 12.19 1.27
N ILE A 22 27.08 11.55 0.67
CA ILE A 22 27.33 11.65 -0.77
C ILE A 22 26.17 11.02 -1.56
N SER A 23 25.70 9.84 -1.18
CA SER A 23 24.53 9.19 -1.81
C SER A 23 23.27 10.04 -1.69
N PHE A 24 23.02 10.62 -0.52
CA PHE A 24 21.87 11.49 -0.30
C PHE A 24 21.93 12.74 -1.20
N SER A 25 23.08 13.40 -1.28
CA SER A 25 23.27 14.54 -2.19
C SER A 25 23.11 14.15 -3.65
N HIS A 26 23.60 12.97 -4.04
CA HIS A 26 23.54 12.48 -5.42
C HIS A 26 22.10 12.29 -5.93
N ILE A 27 21.17 11.87 -5.06
CA ILE A 27 19.74 11.75 -5.38
C ILE A 27 19.17 13.09 -5.88
N PHE A 28 19.65 14.22 -5.33
CA PHE A 28 19.16 15.55 -5.69
C PHE A 28 19.98 16.23 -6.81
N SER A 29 21.12 15.65 -7.22
CA SER A 29 21.97 16.19 -8.29
C SER A 29 21.34 16.09 -9.69
N GLY A 30 20.23 15.36 -9.84
CA GLY A 30 19.44 15.35 -11.08
C GLY A 30 20.15 14.70 -12.27
N HIS A 31 21.06 13.75 -12.04
CA HIS A 31 21.58 12.93 -13.12
C HIS A 31 20.44 12.08 -13.68
N GLY A 32 19.99 12.41 -14.89
CA GLY A 32 19.00 11.63 -15.61
C GLY A 32 19.64 10.33 -16.06
N HIS A 33 19.22 9.21 -15.46
CA HIS A 33 19.40 7.89 -16.07
C HIS A 33 18.45 7.81 -17.26
N GLU A 34 18.80 8.50 -18.36
CA GLU A 34 18.04 8.36 -19.60
C GLU A 34 18.11 6.90 -20.04
N LEU A 35 16.93 6.28 -20.10
CA LEU A 35 16.79 4.93 -20.65
C LEU A 35 17.16 5.00 -22.12
N CYS A 36 18.19 4.25 -22.51
CA CYS A 36 18.62 4.20 -23.90
C CYS A 36 17.51 3.58 -24.77
N ILE A 37 16.79 4.43 -25.51
CA ILE A 37 15.65 4.05 -26.35
C ILE A 37 16.05 3.59 -27.76
N ASN A 38 17.32 3.72 -28.14
CA ASN A 38 17.85 3.27 -29.44
C ASN A 38 18.95 2.21 -29.25
N TYR A 39 18.60 0.95 -29.49
CA TYR A 39 19.52 -0.20 -29.40
C TYR A 39 20.45 -0.36 -30.62
N ALA A 40 20.30 0.49 -31.65
CA ALA A 40 20.94 0.30 -32.97
C ALA A 40 21.97 1.37 -33.34
N ASP A 41 22.09 2.45 -32.58
CA ASP A 41 23.08 3.50 -32.82
C ASP A 41 24.20 3.41 -31.79
N GLU A 42 25.45 3.36 -32.27
CA GLU A 42 26.64 3.49 -31.43
C GLU A 42 26.69 4.91 -30.85
N HIS A 43 26.05 5.11 -29.71
CA HIS A 43 26.22 6.34 -28.95
C HIS A 43 27.47 6.20 -28.08
N PHE A 44 28.34 7.21 -28.13
CA PHE A 44 29.32 7.38 -27.07
C PHE A 44 28.53 7.66 -25.80
N HIS A 45 28.61 6.77 -24.80
CA HIS A 45 28.16 7.11 -23.46
C HIS A 45 28.93 8.38 -23.08
N GLU A 46 28.24 9.52 -23.01
CA GLU A 46 28.77 10.68 -22.33
C GLU A 46 29.21 10.19 -20.95
N SER A 47 30.40 10.60 -20.49
CA SER A 47 30.99 10.06 -19.26
C SER A 47 30.03 10.29 -18.10
N SER A 48 29.14 9.32 -17.88
CA SER A 48 28.23 9.35 -16.78
C SER A 48 29.15 9.28 -15.58
N LEU A 49 29.22 10.37 -14.84
CA LEU A 49 29.72 10.36 -13.47
C LEU A 49 28.70 9.59 -12.62
N ASP A 50 28.36 8.38 -13.06
CA ASP A 50 27.54 7.44 -12.31
C ASP A 50 28.44 7.07 -11.14
N CYS A 51 28.18 7.72 -10.01
CA CYS A 51 28.85 7.42 -8.79
C CYS A 51 28.39 6.01 -8.42
N GLU A 52 29.21 4.99 -8.69
CA GLU A 52 28.98 3.58 -8.35
C GLU A 52 29.00 3.37 -6.81
N LEU A 53 28.23 4.16 -6.06
CA LEU A 53 28.02 4.06 -4.63
C LEU A 53 27.28 2.76 -4.26
N HIS A 54 26.73 2.06 -5.26
CA HIS A 54 26.17 0.71 -5.15
C HIS A 54 27.23 -0.35 -4.76
N SER A 55 28.52 -0.07 -4.93
CA SER A 55 29.60 -0.97 -4.47
C SER A 55 29.74 -1.02 -2.93
N PHE A 56 29.12 -0.08 -2.21
CA PHE A 56 28.94 -0.22 -0.76
C PHE A 56 27.77 -1.18 -0.49
N ASN A 57 28.08 -2.35 0.08
CA ASN A 57 27.07 -3.32 0.51
C ASN A 57 26.16 -2.68 1.57
N GLN A 58 25.01 -2.18 1.14
CA GLN A 58 23.95 -1.73 2.04
C GLN A 58 23.45 -2.98 2.75
N SER A 59 23.70 -3.06 4.06
CA SER A 59 23.20 -4.18 4.87
C SER A 59 21.72 -4.39 4.57
N PRO A 60 21.29 -5.60 4.16
CA PRO A 60 19.89 -5.86 3.81
C PRO A 60 18.94 -5.64 4.99
N VAL A 61 19.46 -5.50 6.22
CA VAL A 61 18.71 -5.08 7.41
C VAL A 61 18.13 -3.66 7.27
N LEU A 62 18.72 -2.82 6.43
CA LEU A 62 18.24 -1.44 6.18
C LEU A 62 17.22 -1.37 5.03
N ALA A 63 17.03 -2.46 4.27
CA ALA A 63 15.99 -2.54 3.26
C ALA A 63 14.66 -2.83 3.95
N ALA A 64 13.95 -1.78 4.34
CA ALA A 64 12.59 -1.90 4.85
C ALA A 64 11.65 -2.24 3.67
N ASP A 65 11.26 -3.50 3.56
CA ASP A 65 10.22 -3.93 2.63
C ASP A 65 8.85 -3.59 3.23
N PHE A 66 8.16 -2.64 2.62
CA PHE A 66 6.79 -2.31 2.99
C PHE A 66 5.86 -3.33 2.33
N ILE A 67 5.39 -4.29 3.12
CA ILE A 67 4.39 -5.26 2.66
C ILE A 67 3.05 -4.51 2.46
N ASN A 68 2.72 -4.23 1.21
CA ASN A 68 1.40 -3.78 0.83
C ASN A 68 0.46 -4.98 0.85
N PHE A 69 -0.53 -4.98 1.74
CA PHE A 69 -1.62 -5.95 1.74
C PHE A 69 -2.90 -5.27 1.27
N GLU A 70 -3.68 -5.96 0.45
CA GLU A 70 -5.03 -5.48 0.12
C GLU A 70 -5.99 -5.85 1.27
N PRO A 71 -6.79 -4.89 1.75
CA PRO A 71 -7.80 -5.18 2.76
C PRO A 71 -8.88 -6.10 2.15
N LEU A 72 -9.20 -7.18 2.86
CA LEU A 72 -10.30 -8.07 2.48
C LEU A 72 -11.62 -7.29 2.56
N VAL A 73 -12.19 -6.90 1.42
CA VAL A 73 -13.50 -6.28 1.36
C VAL A 73 -14.56 -7.38 1.36
N GLU A 74 -15.26 -7.53 2.49
CA GLU A 74 -16.39 -8.45 2.58
C GLU A 74 -17.49 -7.99 1.62
N LYS A 75 -17.78 -8.80 0.60
CA LYS A 75 -18.87 -8.52 -0.32
C LYS A 75 -20.18 -8.75 0.41
N GLN A 76 -20.87 -7.67 0.75
CA GLN A 76 -22.19 -7.74 1.37
C GLN A 76 -23.17 -8.42 0.40
N ILE A 77 -23.45 -9.71 0.63
CA ILE A 77 -24.46 -10.44 -0.12
C ILE A 77 -25.82 -9.91 0.35
N GLN A 78 -26.50 -9.17 -0.52
CA GLN A 78 -27.89 -8.81 -0.28
C GLN A 78 -28.72 -10.09 -0.27
N LYS A 79 -29.22 -10.50 0.90
CA LYS A 79 -30.19 -11.58 0.98
C LYS A 79 -31.49 -11.07 0.37
N GLN A 80 -31.82 -11.60 -0.80
CA GLN A 80 -33.10 -11.34 -1.44
C GLN A 80 -34.17 -12.08 -0.62
N PHE A 81 -35.01 -11.33 0.09
CA PHE A 81 -36.21 -11.86 0.70
C PHE A 81 -37.27 -11.97 -0.39
N PHE A 82 -37.81 -13.17 -0.57
CA PHE A 82 -38.93 -13.41 -1.47
C PHE A 82 -40.17 -13.63 -0.60
N ASP A 83 -41.18 -12.78 -0.77
CA ASP A 83 -42.50 -12.99 -0.17
C ASP A 83 -43.24 -14.06 -0.98
N PHE A 84 -43.07 -15.33 -0.58
CA PHE A 84 -43.72 -16.47 -1.24
C PHE A 84 -45.20 -16.66 -0.87
N TYR A 85 -45.81 -15.74 -0.12
CA TYR A 85 -47.22 -15.82 0.25
C TYR A 85 -48.09 -15.05 -0.74
N GLN A 86 -48.36 -15.67 -1.88
CA GLN A 86 -49.46 -15.27 -2.77
C GLN A 86 -50.63 -16.20 -2.49
N PHE A 87 -51.59 -15.74 -1.67
CA PHE A 87 -52.84 -16.47 -1.52
C PHE A 87 -53.59 -16.42 -2.85
N LEU A 88 -54.03 -17.57 -3.36
CA LEU A 88 -54.77 -17.66 -4.63
C LEU A 88 -56.19 -17.06 -4.53
N SER A 89 -56.63 -16.71 -3.32
CA SER A 89 -57.94 -16.18 -3.03
C SER A 89 -57.82 -14.92 -2.19
N ASP A 90 -58.47 -13.84 -2.63
CA ASP A 90 -58.64 -12.62 -1.85
C ASP A 90 -59.66 -12.79 -0.71
N TYR A 91 -60.34 -13.95 -0.64
CA TYR A 91 -61.33 -14.23 0.39
C TYR A 91 -60.63 -14.52 1.73
N GLN A 92 -60.65 -13.51 2.60
CA GLN A 92 -60.27 -13.65 4.00
C GLN A 92 -61.53 -13.82 4.86
N LYS A 93 -61.72 -15.02 5.41
CA LYS A 93 -62.85 -15.31 6.32
C LYS A 93 -62.84 -14.35 7.51
N LEU A 94 -63.90 -13.57 7.68
CA LEU A 94 -63.99 -12.57 8.75
C LEU A 94 -64.22 -13.28 10.09
N PRO A 95 -63.58 -12.84 11.19
CA PRO A 95 -63.65 -13.53 12.48
C PRO A 95 -65.06 -13.55 13.11
N PHE A 96 -66.02 -12.84 12.52
CA PHE A 96 -67.41 -12.76 12.96
C PHE A 96 -68.40 -13.44 12.01
N GLU A 97 -67.98 -14.00 10.87
CA GLU A 97 -68.89 -14.71 9.95
C GLU A 97 -69.58 -15.93 10.58
N LEU A 98 -69.01 -16.47 11.66
CA LEU A 98 -69.59 -17.60 12.41
C LEU A 98 -70.39 -17.15 13.65
N ARG A 99 -70.55 -15.86 13.90
CA ARG A 99 -71.35 -15.38 15.03
C ARG A 99 -72.82 -15.36 14.61
N GLY A 100 -73.66 -16.01 15.41
CA GLY A 100 -75.11 -15.91 15.25
C GLY A 100 -75.61 -14.47 15.46
N PRO A 101 -76.82 -14.13 14.99
CA PRO A 101 -77.41 -12.81 15.17
C PRO A 101 -77.53 -12.46 16.67
N PRO A 102 -77.38 -11.19 17.06
CA PRO A 102 -77.53 -10.78 18.45
C PRO A 102 -78.96 -11.04 18.94
N LEU A 103 -79.09 -11.52 20.17
CA LEU A 103 -80.39 -11.67 20.82
C LEU A 103 -80.98 -10.28 21.08
N THR A 104 -82.25 -10.09 20.73
CA THR A 104 -83.00 -8.85 21.01
C THR A 104 -83.23 -8.71 22.51
N ALA A 105 -82.92 -7.53 23.06
CA ALA A 105 -83.18 -7.16 24.45
C ALA A 105 -84.68 -6.98 24.73
#